data_AF-A0A959P2N1-F1
#
_entry.id   AF-A0A959P2N1-F1
#
_cell.length_a   1.000
_cell.length_b   1.000
_cell.length_c   1.000
_cell.angle_alpha   90.00
_cell.angle_beta   90.00
_cell.angle_gamma   90.00
#
_symmetry.space_group_name_H-M   'P 1'
#
loop_
_entity.id
_entity.type
_entity.pdbx_description
1 polymer ?
#
loop_
_entity_poly.entity_id
_entity_poly.type
_entity_poly.pdbx_seq_one_letter_code
_entity_poly.pdbx_strand_id
1 'polypeptide(L)'
;NFTFGYQTAAFGKGLKTYHYLATAVGRYNAGGDELTPNQIDWNEDDPLFEIGNGTDDANRSNALTVLKNGNVGIGKFDPTNKFEVNGTSKLKNLIVGNNGTEISEIIEITGTLSSSDETTVAYPNTTYDKTNSRILSLELKQNLTNDWVPSGYYANTTGNEFIYYRLKSSGIYIYHINAAFFNEYRIVIMKVSS
;
A
#
# COMPACT_ATOMS: atom_id res chain seq x y z
N ASN A 1 -22.07 28.42 9.58
CA ASN A 1 -20.82 27.78 10.04
C ASN A 1 -20.83 27.80 11.54
N PHE A 2 -20.34 26.73 12.15
CA PHE A 2 -20.17 26.60 13.59
C PHE A 2 -18.69 26.76 13.88
N THR A 3 -18.31 27.98 14.24
CA THR A 3 -16.92 28.37 14.50
C THR A 3 -16.82 28.82 15.94
N PHE A 4 -16.21 27.97 16.78
CA PHE A 4 -16.19 28.16 18.24
C PHE A 4 -14.78 28.10 18.86
N GLY A 5 -13.76 27.61 18.14
CA GLY A 5 -12.39 27.63 18.67
C GLY A 5 -11.79 29.04 18.74
N TYR A 6 -10.89 29.28 19.70
CA TYR A 6 -10.22 30.58 19.81
C TYR A 6 -9.28 30.81 18.63
N GLN A 7 -9.37 32.00 18.02
CA GLN A 7 -8.59 32.40 16.83
C GLN A 7 -8.74 31.43 15.65
N THR A 8 -9.94 30.89 15.43
CA THR A 8 -10.25 30.03 14.28
C THR A 8 -10.75 30.80 13.06
N ALA A 9 -10.64 30.18 11.89
CA ALA A 9 -11.17 30.72 10.64
C ALA A 9 -11.93 29.65 9.85
N ALA A 10 -13.10 30.02 9.29
CA ALA A 10 -13.91 29.12 8.47
C ALA A 10 -14.47 29.83 7.23
N PHE A 11 -14.18 29.31 6.03
CA PHE A 11 -14.67 29.85 4.76
C PHE A 11 -15.41 28.78 3.95
N GLY A 12 -16.75 28.83 3.94
CA GLY A 12 -17.54 27.81 3.26
C GLY A 12 -18.94 27.61 3.85
N LYS A 13 -19.52 26.44 3.60
CA LYS A 13 -20.88 26.06 4.03
C LYS A 13 -20.87 24.87 4.98
N GLY A 14 -21.57 24.99 6.12
CA GLY A 14 -21.74 23.88 7.05
C GLY A 14 -20.44 23.45 7.72
N LEU A 15 -19.44 24.32 7.75
CA LEU A 15 -18.16 24.03 8.40
C LEU A 15 -18.30 24.02 9.92
N LYS A 16 -17.52 23.15 10.53
CA LYS A 16 -17.42 22.90 11.97
C LYS A 16 -15.95 23.04 12.37
N THR A 17 -15.62 24.08 13.13
CA THR A 17 -14.23 24.38 13.54
C THR A 17 -14.20 24.69 15.03
N TYR A 18 -13.79 23.69 15.80
CA TYR A 18 -13.82 23.77 17.27
C TYR A 18 -12.44 23.86 17.91
N HIS A 19 -11.37 23.59 17.16
CA HIS A 19 -10.04 23.45 17.74
C HIS A 19 -9.24 24.76 17.71
N TYR A 20 -8.45 25.02 18.75
CA TYR A 20 -7.60 26.21 18.86
C TYR A 20 -6.76 26.44 17.58
N LEU A 21 -6.77 27.66 17.03
CA LEU A 21 -6.03 28.07 15.81
C LEU A 21 -6.35 27.29 14.52
N ALA A 22 -7.43 26.50 14.49
CA ALA A 22 -7.80 25.74 13.30
C ALA A 22 -8.36 26.63 12.17
N THR A 23 -8.03 26.27 10.93
CA THR A 23 -8.61 26.85 9.72
C THR A 23 -9.33 25.78 8.90
N ALA A 24 -10.58 26.02 8.51
CA ALA A 24 -11.30 25.13 7.58
C ALA A 24 -11.86 25.87 6.37
N VAL A 25 -11.88 25.20 5.23
CA VAL A 25 -12.50 25.68 3.99
C VAL A 25 -13.37 24.60 3.34
N GLY A 26 -14.24 24.99 2.41
CA GLY A 26 -15.04 24.06 1.60
C GLY A 26 -16.45 23.84 2.15
N ARG A 27 -16.90 22.57 2.28
CA ARG A 27 -18.24 22.27 2.78
C ARG A 27 -18.26 21.04 3.68
N TYR A 28 -19.05 21.12 4.77
CA TYR A 28 -19.33 20.01 5.68
C TYR A 28 -18.08 19.17 6.02
N ASN A 29 -17.03 19.83 6.52
CA ASN A 29 -15.83 19.14 7.02
C ASN A 29 -16.21 18.22 8.18
N ALA A 30 -15.35 17.22 8.42
CA ALA A 30 -15.47 16.31 9.55
C ALA A 30 -15.50 17.08 10.87
N GLY A 31 -14.58 18.06 11.04
CA GLY A 31 -14.67 19.08 12.07
C GLY A 31 -14.31 18.64 13.49
N GLY A 32 -13.94 17.38 13.69
CA GLY A 32 -13.51 16.83 14.98
C GLY A 32 -14.64 16.57 15.98
N ASP A 33 -14.26 16.27 17.23
CA ASP A 33 -15.20 16.00 18.31
C ASP A 33 -15.91 17.30 18.76
N GLU A 34 -17.22 17.35 18.57
CA GLU A 34 -18.09 18.44 19.00
C GLU A 34 -18.35 18.45 20.51
N LEU A 35 -18.21 17.31 21.19
CA LEU A 35 -18.65 17.17 22.57
C LEU A 35 -17.63 17.70 23.56
N THR A 36 -16.33 17.55 23.25
CA THR A 36 -15.24 18.01 24.13
C THR A 36 -14.06 18.66 23.37
N PRO A 37 -14.30 19.63 22.48
CA PRO A 37 -13.21 20.20 21.69
C PRO A 37 -12.23 21.00 22.55
N ASN A 38 -10.93 20.86 22.26
CA ASN A 38 -9.90 21.74 22.82
C ASN A 38 -9.91 23.09 22.09
N GLN A 39 -10.60 24.07 22.68
CA GLN A 39 -10.83 25.38 22.05
C GLN A 39 -9.70 26.40 22.30
N ILE A 40 -8.79 26.14 23.25
CA ILE A 40 -7.86 27.16 23.77
C ILE A 40 -6.39 26.71 23.82
N ASP A 41 -6.11 25.41 23.87
CA ASP A 41 -4.75 24.89 24.00
C ASP A 41 -4.28 24.18 22.73
N TRP A 42 -2.96 24.11 22.56
CA TRP A 42 -2.34 23.34 21.49
C TRP A 42 -2.37 21.84 21.82
N ASN A 43 -3.19 21.08 21.08
CA ASN A 43 -3.19 19.62 21.13
C ASN A 43 -2.76 19.05 19.78
N GLU A 44 -1.67 18.29 19.78
CA GLU A 44 -1.01 17.72 18.61
C GLU A 44 -1.94 16.94 17.66
N ASP A 45 -3.00 16.32 18.20
CA ASP A 45 -3.93 15.50 17.43
C ASP A 45 -5.14 16.29 16.89
N ASP A 46 -5.24 17.57 17.22
CA ASP A 46 -6.28 18.42 16.67
C ASP A 46 -5.98 18.81 15.21
N PRO A 47 -7.01 19.05 14.39
CA PRO A 47 -6.83 19.68 13.09
C PRO A 47 -6.26 21.09 13.24
N LEU A 48 -5.27 21.41 12.40
CA LEU A 48 -4.76 22.75 12.15
C LEU A 48 -5.34 23.32 10.85
N PHE A 49 -5.46 22.48 9.81
CA PHE A 49 -6.05 22.86 8.53
C PHE A 49 -6.93 21.76 7.95
N GLU A 50 -8.13 22.11 7.50
CA GLU A 50 -9.08 21.18 6.88
C GLU A 50 -9.67 21.73 5.58
N ILE A 51 -9.83 20.85 4.59
CA ILE A 51 -10.64 21.10 3.39
C ILE A 51 -11.81 20.13 3.41
N GLY A 52 -13.00 20.62 3.76
CA GLY A 52 -14.23 19.83 3.79
C GLY A 52 -14.81 19.56 2.40
N ASN A 53 -15.24 18.33 2.16
CA ASN A 53 -15.93 17.92 0.93
C ASN A 53 -17.21 17.10 1.20
N GLY A 54 -17.78 17.19 2.40
CA GLY A 54 -19.01 16.48 2.76
C GLY A 54 -20.27 17.02 2.06
N THR A 55 -21.33 16.22 2.05
CA THR A 55 -22.58 16.59 1.34
C THR A 55 -23.61 17.27 2.25
N ASP A 56 -23.64 16.94 3.53
CA ASP A 56 -24.59 17.47 4.51
C ASP A 56 -24.10 17.22 5.95
N ASP A 57 -24.90 17.58 6.94
CA ASP A 57 -24.56 17.42 8.36
C ASP A 57 -24.39 15.97 8.81
N ALA A 58 -25.06 15.02 8.14
CA ALA A 58 -24.95 13.59 8.42
C ALA A 58 -23.78 12.93 7.65
N ASN A 59 -23.38 13.52 6.51
CA ASN A 59 -22.35 13.00 5.60
C ASN A 59 -21.17 13.98 5.51
N ARG A 60 -20.47 14.14 6.62
CA ARG A 60 -19.29 15.03 6.75
C ARG A 60 -18.01 14.31 6.35
N SER A 61 -17.13 15.00 5.63
CA SER A 61 -15.84 14.43 5.21
C SER A 61 -14.82 15.51 4.87
N ASN A 62 -13.54 15.12 4.91
CA ASN A 62 -12.43 15.97 4.48
C ASN A 62 -11.77 15.41 3.23
N ALA A 63 -11.51 16.29 2.26
CA ALA A 63 -10.60 16.03 1.15
C ALA A 63 -9.14 16.06 1.63
N LEU A 64 -8.81 16.98 2.54
CA LEU A 64 -7.48 17.15 3.12
C LEU A 64 -7.61 17.50 4.61
N THR A 65 -6.73 16.93 5.43
CA THR A 65 -6.54 17.31 6.82
C THR A 65 -5.06 17.46 7.12
N VAL A 66 -4.68 18.49 7.86
CA VAL A 66 -3.36 18.66 8.46
C VAL A 66 -3.57 18.79 9.96
N LEU A 67 -2.99 17.88 10.74
CA LEU A 67 -3.02 17.95 12.20
C LEU A 67 -1.93 18.89 12.72
N LYS A 68 -2.07 19.36 13.96
CA LYS A 68 -1.10 20.23 14.63
C LYS A 68 0.30 19.59 14.71
N ASN A 69 0.37 18.26 14.82
CA ASN A 69 1.63 17.48 14.76
C ASN A 69 2.28 17.37 13.37
N GLY A 70 1.69 17.98 12.35
CA GLY A 70 2.18 18.00 10.98
C GLY A 70 1.87 16.74 10.16
N ASN A 71 1.05 15.81 10.67
CA ASN A 71 0.55 14.71 9.87
C ASN A 71 -0.48 15.21 8.86
N VAL A 72 -0.37 14.74 7.61
CA VAL A 72 -1.22 15.14 6.50
C VAL A 72 -2.03 13.95 6.01
N GLY A 73 -3.35 14.08 6.03
CA GLY A 73 -4.31 13.11 5.52
C GLY A 73 -4.98 13.60 4.23
N ILE A 74 -5.07 12.75 3.21
CA ILE A 74 -5.93 12.97 2.03
C ILE A 74 -7.10 11.98 2.10
N GLY A 75 -8.34 12.47 2.12
CA GLY A 75 -9.52 11.63 2.36
C GLY A 75 -9.59 11.02 3.77
N LYS A 76 -8.75 11.50 4.69
CA LYS A 76 -8.57 10.98 6.05
C LYS A 76 -8.57 12.16 7.03
N PHE A 77 -9.39 12.07 8.07
CA PHE A 77 -9.52 13.12 9.09
C PHE A 77 -8.38 13.04 10.13
N ASP A 78 -8.06 11.82 10.54
CA ASP A 78 -7.18 11.45 11.65
C ASP A 78 -5.94 10.68 11.13
N PRO A 79 -5.05 11.30 10.33
CA PRO A 79 -3.88 10.62 9.80
C PRO A 79 -2.91 10.20 10.91
N THR A 80 -2.52 8.94 10.91
CA THR A 80 -1.58 8.36 11.88
C THR A 80 -0.13 8.41 11.41
N ASN A 81 0.09 8.69 10.12
CA ASN A 81 1.41 8.84 9.50
C ASN A 81 1.63 10.28 9.01
N LYS A 82 2.89 10.66 8.77
CA LYS A 82 3.24 12.00 8.26
C LYS A 82 2.51 12.34 6.96
N PHE A 83 2.29 11.34 6.11
CA PHE A 83 1.45 11.44 4.93
C PHE A 83 0.63 10.16 4.79
N GLU A 84 -0.69 10.28 4.81
CA GLU A 84 -1.63 9.15 4.72
C GLU A 84 -2.74 9.46 3.71
N VAL A 85 -3.00 8.55 2.78
CA VAL A 85 -4.06 8.68 1.78
C VAL A 85 -5.05 7.55 1.99
N ASN A 86 -6.29 7.88 2.35
CA ASN A 86 -7.37 6.91 2.45
C ASN A 86 -7.96 6.65 1.06
N GLY A 87 -7.24 5.85 0.27
CA GLY A 87 -7.57 5.52 -1.11
C GLY A 87 -6.34 5.19 -1.93
N THR A 88 -6.50 5.16 -3.25
CA THR A 88 -5.40 4.86 -4.18
C THR A 88 -4.61 6.13 -4.51
N SER A 89 -3.29 6.06 -4.36
CA SER A 89 -2.37 7.13 -4.79
C SER A 89 -1.78 6.81 -6.15
N LYS A 90 -1.90 7.75 -7.10
CA LYS A 90 -1.17 7.71 -8.38
C LYS A 90 -0.02 8.70 -8.31
N LEU A 91 1.20 8.20 -8.20
CA LEU A 91 2.41 9.01 -8.12
C LEU A 91 3.13 8.99 -9.46
N LYS A 92 3.68 10.14 -9.88
CA LYS A 92 4.49 10.22 -11.11
C LYS A 92 5.79 9.42 -10.94
N ASN A 93 6.43 9.57 -9.78
CA ASN A 93 7.56 8.77 -9.31
C ASN A 93 7.32 8.46 -7.82
N LEU A 94 7.64 7.24 -7.39
CA LEU A 94 7.67 6.86 -5.99
C LEU A 94 9.11 6.48 -5.64
N ILE A 95 9.76 7.25 -4.77
CA ILE A 95 11.06 6.92 -4.20
C ILE A 95 10.78 6.35 -2.81
N VAL A 96 11.06 5.06 -2.62
CA VAL A 96 10.95 4.39 -1.32
C VAL A 96 12.35 4.22 -0.75
N GLY A 97 12.77 5.12 0.15
CA GLY A 97 14.04 5.03 0.87
C GLY A 97 14.90 6.29 0.81
N ASN A 98 16.01 6.29 1.55
CA ASN A 98 17.01 7.37 1.59
C ASN A 98 18.35 6.82 1.05
N ASN A 99 18.84 7.39 -0.06
CA ASN A 99 20.09 7.02 -0.76
C ASN A 99 20.21 5.59 -1.35
N GLY A 100 19.64 5.37 -2.54
CA GLY A 100 20.33 4.56 -3.57
C GLY A 100 19.60 3.36 -4.19
N THR A 101 18.46 2.91 -3.67
CA THR A 101 17.68 1.87 -4.35
C THR A 101 16.23 2.29 -4.40
N GLU A 102 15.75 2.70 -5.58
CA GLU A 102 14.35 2.98 -5.80
C GLU A 102 13.62 1.65 -6.01
N ILE A 103 12.68 1.35 -5.10
CA ILE A 103 11.69 0.30 -5.32
C ILE A 103 10.64 0.88 -6.26
N SER A 104 10.71 0.54 -7.55
CA SER A 104 9.80 1.11 -8.53
C SER A 104 8.43 0.44 -8.55
N GLU A 105 8.36 -0.86 -8.20
CA GLU A 105 7.13 -1.65 -8.29
C GLU A 105 7.28 -3.01 -7.57
N ILE A 106 6.20 -3.50 -6.95
CA ILE A 106 6.06 -4.85 -6.38
C ILE A 106 4.79 -5.48 -6.98
N ILE A 107 4.90 -6.66 -7.60
CA ILE A 107 3.81 -7.37 -8.28
C ILE A 107 3.72 -8.80 -7.77
N GLU A 108 2.50 -9.33 -7.64
CA GLU A 108 2.24 -10.77 -7.54
C GLU A 108 1.93 -11.36 -8.93
N ILE A 109 2.67 -12.39 -9.33
CA ILE A 109 2.43 -13.20 -10.53
C ILE A 109 1.91 -14.55 -10.08
N THR A 110 0.77 -14.98 -10.61
CA THR A 110 0.23 -16.33 -10.37
C THR A 110 0.08 -17.10 -11.68
N GLY A 111 0.07 -18.43 -11.61
CA GLY A 111 -0.18 -19.26 -12.77
C GLY A 111 -0.09 -20.75 -12.49
N THR A 112 -0.18 -21.54 -13.55
CA THR A 112 -0.09 -23.01 -13.51
C THR A 112 1.31 -23.47 -13.84
N LEU A 113 1.78 -24.51 -13.16
CA LEU A 113 3.05 -25.18 -13.45
C LEU A 113 2.93 -26.09 -14.69
N SER A 114 4.05 -26.27 -15.37
CA SER A 114 4.17 -27.24 -16.45
C SER A 114 4.17 -28.67 -15.90
N SER A 115 3.83 -29.64 -16.76
CA SER A 115 3.98 -31.06 -16.44
C SER A 115 5.43 -31.54 -16.42
N SER A 116 6.38 -30.70 -16.83
CA SER A 116 7.82 -30.93 -16.68
C SER A 116 8.36 -30.36 -15.37
N ASP A 117 9.60 -30.71 -15.03
CA ASP A 117 10.30 -30.23 -13.81
C ASP A 117 10.79 -28.77 -13.92
N GLU A 118 10.48 -28.10 -15.03
CA GLU A 118 10.84 -26.71 -15.31
C GLU A 118 9.63 -25.95 -15.87
N THR A 119 9.22 -24.88 -15.19
CA THR A 119 8.18 -23.96 -15.68
C THR A 119 8.81 -22.61 -15.99
N THR A 120 8.63 -22.13 -17.21
CA THR A 120 9.04 -20.77 -17.58
C THR A 120 7.88 -19.80 -17.34
N VAL A 121 8.12 -18.79 -16.50
CA VAL A 121 7.20 -17.70 -16.21
C VAL A 121 7.73 -16.44 -16.89
N ALA A 122 6.87 -15.76 -17.65
CA ALA A 122 7.23 -14.46 -18.22
C ALA A 122 7.43 -13.43 -17.11
N TYR A 123 8.35 -12.49 -17.30
CA TYR A 123 8.41 -11.31 -16.45
C TYR A 123 7.08 -10.52 -16.52
N PRO A 124 6.70 -9.74 -15.49
CA PRO A 124 5.42 -9.02 -15.46
C PRO A 124 5.17 -8.15 -16.70
N ASN A 125 6.24 -7.55 -17.24
CA ASN A 125 6.23 -6.81 -18.50
C ASN A 125 7.68 -6.69 -19.03
N THR A 126 7.85 -6.09 -20.20
CA THR A 126 9.17 -5.92 -20.86
C THR A 126 10.16 -5.02 -20.12
N THR A 127 9.75 -4.34 -19.04
CA THR A 127 10.64 -3.48 -18.25
C THR A 127 11.36 -4.22 -17.11
N TYR A 128 11.02 -5.49 -16.88
CA TYR A 128 11.70 -6.42 -15.97
C TYR A 128 12.63 -7.33 -16.78
N ASP A 129 13.81 -7.58 -16.25
CA ASP A 129 14.75 -8.58 -16.75
C ASP A 129 15.53 -9.22 -15.59
N LYS A 130 16.47 -10.10 -15.92
CA LYS A 130 17.26 -10.82 -14.92
C LYS A 130 18.15 -9.94 -14.03
N THR A 131 18.45 -8.72 -14.46
CA THR A 131 19.38 -7.79 -13.79
C THR A 131 18.66 -6.90 -12.78
N ASN A 132 17.46 -6.44 -13.13
CA ASN A 132 16.67 -5.50 -12.34
C ASN A 132 15.50 -6.14 -11.56
N SER A 133 15.33 -7.46 -11.66
CA SER A 133 14.32 -8.19 -10.91
C SER A 133 14.87 -8.75 -9.59
N ARG A 134 14.07 -8.68 -8.54
CA ARG A 134 14.28 -9.39 -7.27
C ARG A 134 13.03 -10.18 -6.95
N ILE A 135 13.16 -11.49 -6.87
CA ILE A 135 12.08 -12.34 -6.37
C ILE A 135 12.07 -12.20 -4.86
N LEU A 136 10.98 -11.68 -4.32
CA LEU A 136 10.76 -11.55 -2.89
C LEU A 136 10.20 -12.85 -2.31
N SER A 137 9.38 -13.57 -3.08
CA SER A 137 8.91 -14.91 -2.74
C SER A 137 8.60 -15.74 -3.99
N LEU A 138 8.72 -17.05 -3.82
CA LEU A 138 8.18 -18.06 -4.72
C LEU A 138 7.53 -19.12 -3.85
N GLU A 139 6.27 -19.45 -4.15
CA GLU A 139 5.53 -20.54 -3.53
C GLU A 139 4.83 -21.38 -4.58
N LEU A 140 4.83 -22.70 -4.38
CA LEU A 140 4.15 -23.67 -5.23
C LEU A 140 3.06 -24.37 -4.45
N LYS A 141 1.94 -24.65 -5.11
CA LYS A 141 0.80 -25.32 -4.47
C LYS A 141 0.88 -26.82 -4.64
N GLN A 142 0.90 -27.56 -3.54
CA GLN A 142 0.91 -29.02 -3.51
C GLN A 142 -0.44 -29.58 -3.92
N ASN A 143 -0.46 -30.59 -4.78
CA ASN A 143 -1.70 -31.20 -5.26
C ASN A 143 -2.42 -32.02 -4.18
N LEU A 144 -1.67 -32.80 -3.40
CA LEU A 144 -2.25 -33.73 -2.43
C LEU A 144 -2.83 -33.01 -1.22
N THR A 145 -2.13 -31.99 -0.75
CA THR A 145 -2.47 -31.27 0.48
C THR A 145 -3.12 -29.91 0.22
N ASN A 146 -3.03 -29.38 -1.01
CA ASN A 146 -3.45 -28.03 -1.39
C ASN A 146 -2.64 -26.91 -0.70
N ASP A 147 -1.47 -27.26 -0.15
CA ASP A 147 -0.62 -26.34 0.62
C ASP A 147 0.33 -25.55 -0.29
N TRP A 148 0.49 -24.25 -0.01
CA TRP A 148 1.55 -23.44 -0.61
C TRP A 148 2.87 -23.70 0.12
N VAL A 149 3.86 -24.22 -0.61
CA VAL A 149 5.21 -24.47 -0.09
C VAL A 149 6.23 -23.52 -0.73
N PRO A 150 7.15 -22.94 0.05
CA PRO A 150 8.08 -21.94 -0.46
C PRO A 150 9.23 -22.56 -1.26
N SER A 151 9.95 -21.72 -2.00
CA SER A 151 11.28 -22.07 -2.51
C SER A 151 12.20 -22.53 -1.37
N GLY A 152 12.99 -23.58 -1.62
CA GLY A 152 13.81 -24.27 -0.63
C GLY A 152 13.11 -25.46 0.03
N TYR A 153 11.82 -25.69 -0.23
CA TYR A 153 11.13 -26.90 0.20
C TYR A 153 11.67 -28.14 -0.49
N TYR A 154 11.84 -29.21 0.29
CA TYR A 154 12.28 -30.52 -0.16
C TYR A 154 11.08 -31.45 -0.31
N ALA A 155 10.76 -31.84 -1.54
CA ALA A 155 9.80 -32.90 -1.79
C ALA A 155 10.56 -34.25 -1.78
N ASN A 156 10.27 -35.09 -0.79
CA ASN A 156 10.99 -36.34 -0.54
C ASN A 156 10.60 -37.44 -1.55
N THR A 157 11.19 -37.43 -2.75
CA THR A 157 11.13 -38.55 -3.69
C THR A 157 12.44 -38.73 -4.44
N THR A 158 13.28 -39.67 -3.99
CA THR A 158 14.36 -40.34 -4.76
C THR A 158 15.41 -39.49 -5.50
N GLY A 159 15.44 -38.18 -5.32
CA GLY A 159 16.44 -37.25 -5.84
C GLY A 159 16.35 -35.92 -5.11
N ASN A 160 17.50 -35.25 -4.89
CA ASN A 160 17.59 -33.96 -4.21
C ASN A 160 17.04 -32.82 -5.08
N GLU A 161 15.73 -32.74 -5.26
CA GLU A 161 15.10 -31.69 -6.06
C GLU A 161 14.41 -30.65 -5.17
N PHE A 162 15.04 -29.49 -5.10
CA PHE A 162 14.53 -28.32 -4.40
C PHE A 162 13.56 -27.54 -5.29
N ILE A 163 12.60 -26.87 -4.67
CA ILE A 163 11.93 -25.74 -5.32
C ILE A 163 12.90 -24.57 -5.36
N TYR A 164 13.29 -24.11 -6.54
CA TYR A 164 14.10 -22.89 -6.66
C TYR A 164 13.77 -22.16 -7.95
N TYR A 165 14.24 -20.93 -8.05
CA TYR A 165 14.09 -20.14 -9.27
C TYR A 165 15.44 -19.70 -9.82
N ARG A 166 15.45 -19.41 -11.12
CA ARG A 166 16.55 -18.68 -11.76
C ARG A 166 15.98 -17.59 -12.66
N LEU A 167 16.54 -16.40 -12.54
CA LEU A 167 16.28 -15.32 -13.46
C LEU A 167 17.15 -15.52 -14.71
N LYS A 168 16.53 -15.84 -15.85
CA LYS A 168 17.21 -15.95 -17.15
C LYS A 168 16.77 -14.79 -18.07
N SER A 169 17.46 -14.64 -19.20
CA SER A 169 17.08 -13.67 -20.23
C SER A 169 15.71 -13.99 -20.85
N SER A 170 15.33 -15.26 -20.89
CA SER A 170 14.04 -15.73 -21.43
C SER A 170 12.88 -15.71 -20.43
N GLY A 171 13.11 -15.39 -19.16
CA GLY A 171 12.06 -15.35 -18.14
C GLY A 171 12.53 -15.79 -16.75
N ILE A 172 11.56 -16.00 -15.87
CA ILE A 172 11.73 -16.55 -14.51
C ILE A 172 11.51 -18.05 -14.62
N TYR A 173 12.56 -18.82 -14.36
CA TYR A 173 12.51 -20.28 -14.43
C TYR A 173 12.23 -20.80 -13.04
N ILE A 174 11.12 -21.50 -12.88
CA ILE A 174 10.76 -22.25 -11.68
C ILE A 174 11.20 -23.69 -11.89
N TYR A 175 12.01 -24.21 -10.98
CA TYR A 175 12.42 -25.60 -10.92
C TYR A 175 11.69 -26.29 -9.78
N HIS A 176 11.10 -27.44 -10.08
CA HIS A 176 10.30 -28.22 -9.14
C HIS A 176 10.21 -29.68 -9.60
N ILE A 177 9.72 -30.57 -8.74
CA ILE A 177 9.28 -31.91 -9.18
C ILE A 177 7.99 -31.74 -9.98
N ASN A 178 7.83 -32.49 -11.08
CA ASN A 178 6.71 -32.41 -12.04
C ASN A 178 5.30 -32.17 -11.46
N ALA A 179 4.36 -31.91 -12.38
CA ALA A 179 2.98 -31.56 -12.03
C ALA A 179 2.18 -32.61 -11.24
N ALA A 180 2.73 -33.79 -10.93
CA ALA A 180 2.10 -34.73 -10.00
C ALA A 180 2.11 -34.19 -8.56
N PHE A 181 3.13 -33.41 -8.18
CA PHE A 181 3.28 -32.89 -6.82
C PHE A 181 2.77 -31.47 -6.67
N PHE A 182 2.94 -30.63 -7.70
CA PHE A 182 2.55 -29.23 -7.66
C PHE A 182 1.76 -28.82 -8.90
N ASN A 183 0.80 -27.90 -8.79
CA ASN A 183 0.00 -27.44 -9.93
C ASN A 183 0.03 -25.93 -10.18
N GLU A 184 0.20 -25.11 -9.16
CA GLU A 184 0.14 -23.65 -9.26
C GLU A 184 1.40 -23.01 -8.67
N TYR A 185 1.71 -21.80 -9.12
CA TYR A 185 2.73 -20.94 -8.54
C TYR A 185 2.17 -19.58 -8.19
N ARG A 186 2.76 -18.95 -7.18
CA ARG A 186 2.70 -17.50 -6.95
C ARG A 186 4.09 -16.95 -6.66
N ILE A 187 4.38 -15.79 -7.23
CA ILE A 187 5.66 -15.10 -7.14
C ILE A 187 5.38 -13.67 -6.74
N VAL A 188 6.02 -13.19 -5.68
CA VAL A 188 6.13 -11.75 -5.45
C VAL A 188 7.45 -11.29 -6.03
N ILE A 189 7.40 -10.40 -7.01
CA ILE A 189 8.55 -9.83 -7.69
C ILE A 189 8.61 -8.34 -7.45
N MET A 190 9.81 -7.85 -7.20
CA MET A 190 10.13 -6.44 -7.10
C MET A 190 11.05 -6.04 -8.24
N LYS A 191 10.76 -4.91 -8.86
CA LYS A 191 11.71 -4.24 -9.73
C LYS A 191 12.55 -3.27 -8.93
N VAL A 192 13.86 -3.42 -9.03
CA VAL A 192 14.84 -2.46 -8.49
C VAL A 192 15.37 -1.59 -9.61
N SER A 193 15.61 -0.31 -9.33
CA SER A 193 16.45 0.51 -10.20
C SER A 193 17.84 -0.10 -10.29
N SER A 194 18.36 -0.24 -11.51
CA SER A 194 19.76 -0.61 -11.79
C SER A 194 20.72 0.46 -11.32
#